data_AF-A0A942BE85-F1
#
_entry.id   AF-A0A942BE85-F1
#
_cell.length_a   1.000
_cell.length_b   1.000
_cell.length_c   1.000
_cell.angle_alpha   90.00
_cell.angle_beta   90.00
_cell.angle_gamma   90.00
#
_symmetry.space_group_name_H-M   'P 1'
#
loop_
_entity.id
_entity.type
_entity.pdbx_description
1 polymer ?
#
loop_
_entity_poly.entity_id
_entity_poly.type
_entity_poly.pdbx_seq_one_letter_code
_entity_poly.pdbx_strand_id
1 'polypeptide(L)'
;MARFALPILALLVFAFGFQSPRVEPVVSAQQNLSQLEIHESSASSSVVGQFRTNVTSWLWLHTDLYLHNGVEMRPLTEQEKKVGKGGDLASDSMKEEVRVTTIPARESDFRGVFGDVERETSAYKTMQHHSHNDPDVTLPLFRLMVLVDPHFTPGWINGAAMMALDHVPNANQVAVDFLKDGLRQNPGNVLLNLELGGMLVGKLRRFDEGISALQEGLKNVQPRDLADEEYGSAVEDGIRWLALAYRESGRPSEERQTLEAGLKWFPGDKVLSGMLDKLAK
;
A
#
# COMPACT_ATOMS: atom_id res chain seq x y z
N MET A 1 -15.63 -28.80 -26.61
CA MET A 1 -14.51 -29.74 -26.38
C MET A 1 -13.38 -29.07 -25.58
N ALA A 2 -13.66 -28.55 -24.37
CA ALA A 2 -12.70 -27.74 -23.60
C ALA A 2 -12.74 -28.07 -22.09
N ARG A 3 -12.86 -29.35 -21.73
CA ARG A 3 -12.96 -29.81 -20.32
C ARG A 3 -11.82 -30.73 -19.87
N PHE A 4 -10.81 -30.96 -20.72
CA PHE A 4 -9.69 -31.87 -20.43
C PHE A 4 -8.29 -31.22 -20.50
N ALA A 5 -8.19 -29.91 -20.75
CA ALA A 5 -6.89 -29.25 -20.93
C ALA A 5 -6.17 -28.89 -19.61
N LEU A 6 -6.89 -28.64 -18.52
CA LEU A 6 -6.30 -28.24 -17.24
C LEU A 6 -5.48 -29.33 -16.51
N PRO A 7 -5.90 -30.63 -16.45
CA PRO A 7 -5.11 -31.63 -15.73
C PRO A 7 -3.80 -32.02 -16.46
N ILE A 8 -3.71 -31.78 -17.77
CA ILE A 8 -2.52 -32.13 -18.57
C ILE A 8 -1.39 -31.12 -18.33
N LEU A 9 -1.70 -29.84 -18.13
CA LEU A 9 -0.68 -28.82 -17.86
C LEU A 9 -0.03 -29.01 -16.47
N ALA A 10 -0.82 -29.40 -15.46
CA ALA A 10 -0.30 -29.72 -14.13
C ALA A 10 0.62 -30.96 -14.13
N LEU A 11 0.33 -31.95 -14.99
CA LEU A 11 1.15 -33.14 -15.17
C LEU A 11 2.48 -32.86 -15.89
N LEU A 12 2.49 -31.93 -16.85
CA LEU A 12 3.71 -31.56 -17.59
C LEU A 12 4.72 -30.80 -16.74
N VAL A 13 4.28 -29.93 -15.82
CA VAL A 13 5.17 -29.25 -14.87
C VAL A 13 5.82 -30.24 -13.90
N PHE A 14 5.10 -31.28 -13.47
CA PHE A 14 5.66 -32.35 -12.65
C PHE A 14 6.62 -33.27 -13.41
N ALA A 15 6.36 -33.57 -14.68
CA ALA A 15 7.18 -34.50 -15.47
C ALA A 15 8.56 -33.92 -15.83
N PHE A 16 8.67 -32.62 -16.11
CA PHE A 16 9.96 -31.99 -16.44
C PHE A 16 10.88 -31.81 -15.23
N GLY A 17 10.35 -31.77 -14.01
CA GLY A 17 11.16 -31.69 -12.79
C GLY A 17 11.99 -32.95 -12.50
N PHE A 18 11.56 -34.12 -13.01
CA PHE A 18 12.20 -35.41 -12.73
C PHE A 18 13.27 -35.83 -13.74
N GLN A 19 13.43 -35.12 -14.86
CA GLN A 19 14.39 -35.47 -15.92
C GLN A 19 15.58 -34.51 -16.04
N SER A 20 15.81 -33.60 -15.09
CA SER A 20 17.07 -32.85 -15.10
C SER A 20 18.25 -33.80 -14.86
N PRO A 21 19.32 -33.72 -15.67
CA PRO A 21 20.52 -34.49 -15.41
C PRO A 21 21.05 -34.14 -14.02
N ARG A 22 21.20 -35.16 -13.17
CA ARG A 22 21.77 -35.02 -11.83
C ARG A 22 23.13 -34.34 -11.96
N VAL A 23 23.23 -33.13 -11.44
CA VAL A 23 24.49 -32.42 -11.28
C VAL A 23 25.27 -33.19 -10.20
N GLU A 24 26.28 -33.95 -10.60
CA GLU A 24 27.15 -34.62 -9.63
C GLU A 24 27.97 -33.55 -8.89
N PRO A 25 27.96 -33.55 -7.55
CA PRO A 25 28.75 -32.61 -6.78
C PRO A 25 30.25 -32.94 -6.94
N VAL A 26 30.97 -32.09 -7.69
CA VAL A 26 32.41 -32.23 -7.98
C VAL A 26 33.30 -31.95 -6.75
N VAL A 27 32.73 -31.60 -5.60
CA VAL A 27 33.48 -31.32 -4.37
C VAL A 27 32.95 -32.16 -3.22
N SER A 28 33.70 -33.21 -2.87
CA SER A 28 33.46 -34.00 -1.66
C SER A 28 34.07 -33.28 -0.46
N ALA A 29 33.32 -32.34 0.12
CA ALA A 29 33.62 -31.86 1.46
C ALA A 29 32.94 -32.82 2.45
N GLN A 30 33.71 -33.42 3.35
CA GLN A 30 33.17 -34.04 4.56
C GLN A 30 32.45 -32.94 5.36
N GLN A 31 31.16 -32.75 5.10
CA GLN A 31 30.32 -31.81 5.83
C GLN A 31 29.54 -32.56 6.91
N ASN A 32 29.63 -32.05 8.14
CA ASN A 32 28.80 -32.45 9.24
C ASN A 32 27.33 -32.31 8.83
N LEU A 33 26.58 -33.42 8.81
CA LEU A 33 25.17 -33.48 8.39
C LEU A 33 24.26 -32.49 9.16
N SER A 34 24.66 -32.05 10.35
CA SER A 34 23.94 -31.04 11.14
C SER A 34 24.01 -29.61 10.59
N GLN A 35 25.00 -29.28 9.76
CA GLN A 35 25.10 -27.96 9.13
C GLN A 35 24.33 -27.87 7.81
N LEU A 36 24.09 -29.01 7.13
CA LEU A 36 23.30 -29.05 5.90
C LEU A 36 21.81 -28.77 6.15
N GLU A 37 21.22 -29.28 7.24
CA GLU A 37 19.81 -29.00 7.56
C GLU A 37 19.55 -27.50 7.85
N ILE A 38 20.50 -26.81 8.49
CA ILE A 38 20.39 -25.37 8.76
C ILE A 38 20.49 -24.57 7.45
N HIS A 39 21.33 -25.00 6.50
CA HIS A 39 21.46 -24.36 5.20
C HIS A 39 20.29 -24.67 4.24
N GLU A 40 19.73 -25.88 4.28
CA GLU A 40 18.54 -26.22 3.48
C GLU A 40 17.27 -25.54 4.00
N SER A 41 17.11 -25.43 5.32
CA SER A 41 16.00 -24.68 5.92
C SER A 41 16.05 -23.19 5.59
N SER A 42 17.24 -22.60 5.51
CA SER A 42 17.41 -21.17 5.21
C SER A 42 17.30 -20.88 3.71
N ALA A 43 17.79 -21.77 2.85
CA ALA A 43 17.66 -21.65 1.40
C ALA A 43 16.23 -21.88 0.91
N SER A 44 15.52 -22.89 1.43
CA SER A 44 14.12 -23.10 1.09
C SER A 44 13.22 -21.96 1.61
N SER A 45 13.48 -21.47 2.82
CA SER A 45 12.78 -20.30 3.38
C SER A 45 13.03 -19.03 2.55
N SER A 46 14.24 -18.82 2.02
CA SER A 46 14.54 -17.65 1.19
C SER A 46 13.87 -17.72 -0.18
N VAL A 47 13.81 -18.90 -0.82
CA VAL A 47 13.10 -19.11 -2.10
C VAL A 47 11.60 -18.89 -1.93
N VAL A 48 10.99 -19.43 -0.88
CA VAL A 48 9.57 -19.21 -0.60
C VAL A 48 9.29 -17.74 -0.28
N GLY A 49 10.17 -17.08 0.47
CA GLY A 49 10.08 -15.64 0.74
C GLY A 49 10.10 -14.81 -0.55
N GLN A 50 11.09 -15.02 -1.41
CA GLN A 50 11.20 -14.33 -2.71
C GLN A 50 10.00 -14.61 -3.61
N PHE A 51 9.49 -15.85 -3.63
CA PHE A 51 8.28 -16.19 -4.36
C PHE A 51 7.07 -15.38 -3.88
N ARG A 52 6.84 -15.30 -2.56
CA ARG A 52 5.76 -14.52 -1.98
C ARG A 52 5.89 -13.04 -2.34
N THR A 53 7.08 -12.46 -2.16
CA THR A 53 7.33 -11.06 -2.52
C THR A 53 7.04 -10.81 -4.00
N ASN A 54 7.52 -11.66 -4.90
CA ASN A 54 7.30 -11.49 -6.34
C ASN A 54 5.81 -11.59 -6.71
N VAL A 55 5.08 -12.57 -6.15
CA VAL A 55 3.64 -12.71 -6.40
C VAL A 55 2.87 -11.51 -5.87
N THR A 56 3.20 -11.04 -4.67
CA THR A 56 2.53 -9.88 -4.06
C THR A 56 2.84 -8.59 -4.82
N SER A 57 4.08 -8.36 -5.25
CA SER A 57 4.43 -7.22 -6.12
C SER A 57 3.71 -7.27 -7.47
N TRP A 58 3.58 -8.46 -8.06
CA TRP A 58 2.81 -8.64 -9.29
C TRP A 58 1.32 -8.32 -9.08
N LEU A 59 0.72 -8.84 -8.00
CA LEU A 59 -0.67 -8.54 -7.64
C LEU A 59 -0.88 -7.05 -7.41
N TRP A 60 0.06 -6.39 -6.72
CA TRP A 60 0.01 -4.96 -6.44
C TRP A 60 -0.02 -4.14 -7.74
N LEU A 61 0.91 -4.40 -8.65
CA LEU A 61 0.98 -3.73 -9.95
C LEU A 61 -0.30 -3.95 -10.76
N HIS A 62 -0.83 -5.17 -10.78
CA HIS A 62 -2.09 -5.44 -11.46
C HIS A 62 -3.27 -4.74 -10.80
N THR A 63 -3.28 -4.61 -9.49
CA THR A 63 -4.36 -3.93 -8.76
C THR A 63 -4.39 -2.44 -9.09
N ASP A 64 -3.24 -1.77 -9.07
CA ASP A 64 -3.09 -0.38 -9.51
C ASP A 64 -3.58 -0.23 -10.96
N LEU A 65 -3.11 -1.10 -11.85
CA LEU A 65 -3.53 -1.11 -13.25
C LEU A 65 -5.04 -1.29 -13.41
N TYR A 66 -5.66 -2.18 -12.63
CA TYR A 66 -7.11 -2.38 -12.64
C TYR A 66 -7.86 -1.15 -12.13
N LEU A 67 -7.43 -0.51 -11.05
CA LEU A 67 -8.03 0.73 -10.55
C LEU A 67 -8.00 1.83 -11.61
N HIS A 68 -6.94 1.86 -12.42
CA HIS A 68 -6.74 2.86 -13.46
C HIS A 68 -7.21 2.42 -14.87
N ASN A 69 -8.18 1.50 -14.98
CA ASN A 69 -8.74 1.03 -16.26
C ASN A 69 -7.73 0.42 -17.26
N GLY A 70 -6.67 -0.20 -16.77
CA GLY A 70 -5.59 -0.69 -17.64
C GLY A 70 -4.55 0.38 -18.00
N VAL A 71 -4.75 1.63 -17.59
CA VAL A 71 -3.87 2.74 -17.98
C VAL A 71 -2.66 2.77 -17.07
N GLU A 72 -1.49 2.55 -17.66
CA GLU A 72 -0.23 2.67 -16.94
C GLU A 72 0.11 4.15 -16.70
N MET A 73 0.41 4.48 -15.45
CA MET A 73 0.77 5.82 -15.02
C MET A 73 2.17 5.85 -14.42
N ARG A 74 2.81 7.01 -14.52
CA ARG A 74 4.10 7.28 -13.90
C ARG A 74 4.07 8.62 -13.16
N PRO A 75 4.92 8.80 -12.15
CA PRO A 75 5.14 10.11 -11.56
C PRO A 75 5.71 11.08 -12.61
N LEU A 76 5.45 12.37 -12.41
CA LEU A 76 6.14 13.41 -13.15
C LEU A 76 7.64 13.37 -12.87
N THR A 77 8.45 13.54 -13.92
CA THR A 77 9.87 13.79 -13.78
C THR A 77 10.13 15.19 -13.21
N GLU A 78 11.29 15.39 -12.56
CA GLU A 78 11.68 16.70 -12.02
C GLU A 78 11.70 17.82 -13.08
N GLN A 79 12.00 17.48 -14.34
CA GLN A 79 11.92 18.43 -15.44
C GLN A 79 10.48 18.82 -15.77
N GLU A 80 9.56 17.86 -15.80
CA GLU A 80 8.14 18.13 -16.05
C GLU A 80 7.51 18.95 -14.92
N LYS A 81 7.89 18.66 -13.66
CA LYS A 81 7.52 19.48 -12.49
C LYS A 81 7.98 20.94 -12.64
N LYS A 82 9.25 21.16 -13.05
CA LYS A 82 9.82 22.51 -13.25
C LYS A 82 9.15 23.31 -14.37
N VAL A 83 8.71 22.64 -15.43
CA VAL A 83 8.03 23.27 -16.58
C VAL A 83 6.54 23.52 -16.28
N GLY A 84 6.05 23.10 -15.10
CA GLY A 84 4.66 23.26 -14.72
C GLY A 84 3.71 22.40 -15.53
N LYS A 85 4.20 21.26 -16.08
CA LYS A 85 3.31 20.24 -16.64
C LYS A 85 2.55 19.61 -15.48
N GLY A 86 1.37 20.14 -15.18
CA GLY A 86 0.38 19.46 -14.35
C GLY A 86 -0.27 18.36 -15.18
N GLY A 87 -0.37 17.15 -14.62
CA GLY A 87 -1.41 16.24 -15.08
C GLY A 87 -2.75 16.95 -14.85
N ASP A 88 -3.57 17.05 -15.89
CA ASP A 88 -4.97 17.46 -15.77
C ASP A 88 -5.73 16.36 -14.99
N LEU A 89 -5.48 16.26 -13.69
CA LEU A 89 -6.22 15.38 -12.81
C LEU A 89 -7.46 16.15 -12.33
N ALA A 90 -8.62 15.64 -12.73
CA ALA A 90 -9.89 16.08 -12.19
C ALA A 90 -9.86 15.96 -10.66
N SER A 91 -10.30 17.01 -9.99
CA SER A 91 -10.60 17.02 -8.57
C SER A 91 -11.46 15.81 -8.21
N ASP A 92 -11.02 14.98 -7.27
CA ASP A 92 -11.48 15.08 -5.87
C ASP A 92 -10.85 13.96 -5.05
N SER A 93 -10.41 14.30 -3.84
CA SER A 93 -9.97 13.41 -2.76
C SER A 93 -8.66 12.61 -2.95
N MET A 94 -7.79 12.78 -1.94
CA MET A 94 -6.43 12.25 -1.79
C MET A 94 -5.36 13.03 -2.58
N LYS A 95 -4.29 13.40 -1.87
CA LYS A 95 -3.11 14.08 -2.42
C LYS A 95 -2.35 13.10 -3.32
N GLU A 96 -2.96 12.65 -4.42
CA GLU A 96 -2.20 11.88 -5.40
C GLU A 96 -1.08 12.77 -5.91
N GLU A 97 0.15 12.27 -5.82
CA GLU A 97 1.25 12.83 -6.60
C GLU A 97 0.76 12.98 -8.04
N VAL A 98 1.02 14.14 -8.64
CA VAL A 98 0.58 14.40 -10.00
C VAL A 98 1.22 13.33 -10.91
N ARG A 99 0.38 12.42 -11.41
CA ARG A 99 0.75 11.35 -12.31
C ARG A 99 0.38 11.70 -13.74
N VAL A 100 1.13 11.14 -14.68
CA VAL A 100 0.84 11.21 -16.12
C VAL A 100 0.83 9.80 -16.69
N THR A 101 0.07 9.61 -17.78
CA THR A 101 0.10 8.35 -18.51
C THR A 101 1.49 8.07 -19.06
N THR A 102 1.93 6.81 -19.03
CA THR A 102 3.21 6.41 -19.62
C THR A 102 3.21 6.67 -21.13
N ILE A 103 2.07 6.48 -21.78
CA ILE A 103 1.85 6.83 -23.18
C ILE A 103 1.41 8.30 -23.25
N PRO A 104 2.21 9.20 -23.85
CA PRO A 104 1.87 10.62 -23.93
C PRO A 104 0.70 10.90 -24.90
N ALA A 105 0.07 12.06 -24.70
CA ALA A 105 -0.95 12.57 -25.61
C ALA A 105 -0.37 12.82 -27.01
N ARG A 106 -1.20 12.68 -28.04
CA ARG A 106 -0.79 12.74 -29.46
C ARG A 106 -0.03 14.01 -29.81
N GLU A 107 -0.45 15.14 -29.26
CA GLU A 107 0.13 16.47 -29.49
C GLU A 107 1.54 16.61 -28.90
N SER A 108 1.86 15.76 -27.92
CA SER A 108 3.14 15.76 -27.20
C SER A 108 4.01 14.53 -27.50
N ASP A 109 3.52 13.60 -28.32
CA ASP A 109 4.21 12.35 -28.64
C ASP A 109 5.10 12.50 -29.88
N PHE A 110 6.40 12.55 -29.67
CA PHE A 110 7.39 12.71 -30.74
C PHE A 110 7.51 11.49 -31.67
N ARG A 111 6.90 10.35 -31.32
CA ARG A 111 7.06 9.07 -32.03
C ARG A 111 6.15 8.96 -33.26
N GLY A 112 5.25 9.92 -33.48
CA GLY A 112 4.36 9.97 -34.64
C GLY A 112 3.51 8.70 -34.77
N VAL A 113 3.59 8.03 -35.93
CA VAL A 113 2.79 6.84 -36.25
C VAL A 113 2.98 5.68 -35.27
N PHE A 114 4.16 5.53 -34.65
CA PHE A 114 4.39 4.48 -33.67
C PHE A 114 3.68 4.76 -32.34
N GLY A 115 3.59 6.04 -31.95
CA GLY A 115 2.79 6.46 -30.80
C GLY A 115 1.30 6.28 -31.05
N ASP A 116 0.85 6.50 -32.29
CA ASP A 116 -0.55 6.24 -32.69
C ASP A 116 -0.87 4.74 -32.57
N VAL A 117 0.00 3.85 -33.07
CA VAL A 117 -0.20 2.39 -32.92
C VAL A 117 -0.26 1.99 -31.45
N GLU A 118 0.67 2.48 -30.62
CA GLU A 118 0.68 2.12 -29.20
C GLU A 118 -0.60 2.56 -28.46
N ARG A 119 -1.12 3.77 -28.75
CA ARG A 119 -2.39 4.23 -28.17
C ARG A 119 -3.60 3.38 -28.60
N GLU A 120 -3.59 2.83 -29.81
CA GLU A 120 -4.66 1.97 -30.31
C GLU A 120 -4.55 0.52 -29.79
N THR A 121 -3.34 0.05 -29.48
CA THR A 121 -3.12 -1.34 -29.03
C THR A 121 -3.03 -1.50 -27.51
N SER A 122 -2.69 -0.43 -26.79
CA SER A 122 -2.58 -0.42 -25.33
C SER A 122 -3.83 0.22 -24.71
N ALA A 123 -4.05 -0.02 -23.41
CA ALA A 123 -5.07 0.70 -22.66
C ALA A 123 -4.63 2.15 -22.44
N TYR A 124 -4.88 2.99 -23.44
CA TYR A 124 -4.64 4.43 -23.37
C TYR A 124 -5.95 5.16 -23.08
N LYS A 125 -5.93 6.00 -22.04
CA LYS A 125 -7.00 6.96 -21.75
C LYS A 125 -6.34 8.30 -21.45
N THR A 126 -6.95 9.37 -21.92
CA THR A 126 -6.58 10.72 -21.51
C THR A 126 -6.87 10.88 -20.00
N MET A 127 -6.03 11.65 -19.30
CA MET A 127 -6.28 11.99 -17.88
C MET A 127 -7.48 12.93 -17.72
N GLN A 128 -7.88 13.64 -18.79
CA GLN A 128 -9.09 14.45 -18.80
C GLN A 128 -10.30 13.51 -18.66
N HIS A 129 -11.02 13.63 -17.54
CA HIS A 129 -12.11 12.73 -17.15
C HIS A 129 -11.67 11.28 -16.87
N HIS A 130 -10.44 11.10 -16.39
CA HIS A 130 -10.06 9.84 -15.76
C HIS A 130 -11.01 9.53 -14.61
N SER A 131 -11.47 8.28 -14.56
CA SER A 131 -12.38 7.77 -13.55
C SER A 131 -11.79 6.47 -13.06
N HIS A 132 -11.77 6.23 -11.75
CA HIS A 132 -11.36 4.92 -11.25
C HIS A 132 -12.41 3.86 -11.58
N ASN A 133 -11.95 2.63 -11.76
CA ASN A 133 -12.85 1.49 -11.77
C ASN A 133 -13.52 1.35 -10.39
N ASP A 134 -14.66 0.66 -10.37
CA ASP A 134 -15.35 0.35 -9.12
C ASP A 134 -14.40 -0.39 -8.16
N PRO A 135 -14.15 0.11 -6.94
CA PRO A 135 -13.26 -0.53 -5.97
C PRO A 135 -13.57 -2.02 -5.74
N ASP A 136 -14.83 -2.42 -5.87
CA ASP A 136 -15.31 -3.79 -5.65
C ASP A 136 -14.58 -4.83 -6.50
N VAL A 137 -14.16 -4.46 -7.73
CA VAL A 137 -13.45 -5.38 -8.63
C VAL A 137 -12.03 -5.71 -8.13
N THR A 138 -11.48 -4.88 -7.25
CA THR A 138 -10.10 -5.01 -6.74
C THR A 138 -10.02 -5.61 -5.36
N LEU A 139 -11.12 -5.63 -4.59
CA LEU A 139 -11.16 -6.22 -3.25
C LEU A 139 -10.65 -7.68 -3.18
N PRO A 140 -10.96 -8.56 -4.16
CA PRO A 140 -10.39 -9.91 -4.16
C PRO A 140 -8.86 -9.93 -4.28
N LEU A 141 -8.27 -8.96 -4.98
CA LEU A 141 -6.82 -8.86 -5.17
C LEU A 141 -6.12 -8.47 -3.87
N PHE A 142 -6.64 -7.47 -3.13
CA PHE A 142 -6.10 -7.11 -1.81
C PHE A 142 -6.15 -8.28 -0.81
N ARG A 143 -7.28 -9.02 -0.80
CA ARG A 143 -7.39 -10.22 0.04
C ARG A 143 -6.38 -11.30 -0.36
N LEU A 144 -6.15 -11.48 -1.65
CA LEU A 144 -5.18 -12.44 -2.15
C LEU A 144 -3.74 -12.03 -1.79
N MET A 145 -3.39 -10.74 -1.88
CA MET A 145 -2.07 -10.24 -1.48
C MET A 145 -1.76 -10.60 -0.03
N VAL A 146 -2.67 -10.30 0.90
CA VAL A 146 -2.45 -10.54 2.33
C VAL A 146 -2.55 -12.02 2.70
N LEU A 147 -3.23 -12.84 1.87
CA LEU A 147 -3.23 -14.29 2.02
C LEU A 147 -1.88 -14.90 1.60
N VAL A 148 -1.28 -14.39 0.51
CA VAL A 148 0.01 -14.84 -0.01
C VAL A 148 1.16 -14.36 0.88
N ASP A 149 1.11 -13.10 1.29
CA ASP A 149 2.08 -12.47 2.18
C ASP A 149 1.37 -11.67 3.28
N PRO A 150 1.11 -12.30 4.44
CA PRO A 150 0.47 -11.63 5.58
C PRO A 150 1.27 -10.45 6.14
N HIS A 151 2.56 -10.33 5.81
CA HIS A 151 3.43 -9.24 6.25
C HIS A 151 3.46 -8.06 5.27
N PHE A 152 2.78 -8.17 4.13
CA PHE A 152 2.65 -7.09 3.15
C PHE A 152 1.68 -6.01 3.64
N THR A 153 2.20 -5.10 4.46
CA THR A 153 1.46 -4.01 5.11
C THR A 153 0.65 -3.13 4.13
N PRO A 154 1.18 -2.73 2.95
CA PRO A 154 0.39 -1.94 1.99
C PRO A 154 -0.91 -2.63 1.54
N GLY A 155 -0.92 -3.96 1.42
CA GLY A 155 -2.13 -4.72 1.06
C GLY A 155 -3.24 -4.62 2.10
N TRP A 156 -2.87 -4.60 3.38
CA TRP A 156 -3.82 -4.41 4.49
C TRP A 156 -4.38 -2.98 4.52
N ILE A 157 -3.51 -1.97 4.42
CA ILE A 157 -3.88 -0.55 4.48
C ILE A 157 -4.78 -0.17 3.30
N ASN A 158 -4.30 -0.42 2.07
CA ASN A 158 -5.04 -0.03 0.86
C ASN A 158 -6.28 -0.90 0.67
N GLY A 159 -6.21 -2.19 1.04
CA GLY A 159 -7.38 -3.06 1.05
C GLY A 159 -8.47 -2.56 2.00
N ALA A 160 -8.11 -2.10 3.20
CA ALA A 160 -9.07 -1.50 4.13
C ALA A 160 -9.66 -0.19 3.59
N ALA A 161 -8.84 0.67 2.99
CA ALA A 161 -9.31 1.89 2.35
C ALA A 161 -10.34 1.60 1.25
N MET A 162 -10.06 0.63 0.36
CA MET A 162 -11.01 0.22 -0.68
C MET A 162 -12.28 -0.40 -0.09
N MET A 163 -12.17 -1.23 0.96
CA MET A 163 -13.34 -1.78 1.66
C MET A 163 -14.20 -0.69 2.30
N ALA A 164 -13.62 0.42 2.75
CA ALA A 164 -14.36 1.55 3.31
C ALA A 164 -15.05 2.41 2.25
N LEU A 165 -14.65 2.28 0.97
CA LEU A 165 -15.29 2.92 -0.18
C LEU A 165 -16.40 2.05 -0.81
N ASP A 166 -16.47 0.77 -0.46
CA ASP A 166 -17.52 -0.16 -0.88
C ASP A 166 -18.92 0.32 -0.40
N HIS A 167 -19.94 -0.02 -1.17
CA HIS A 167 -21.34 0.33 -0.93
C HIS A 167 -22.08 -0.65 -0.02
N VAL A 168 -21.40 -1.70 0.49
CA VAL A 168 -22.01 -2.65 1.43
C VAL A 168 -22.37 -2.01 2.78
N PRO A 169 -23.48 -2.44 3.41
CA PRO A 169 -23.78 -2.06 4.79
C PRO A 169 -22.61 -2.42 5.71
N ASN A 170 -22.22 -1.48 6.57
CA ASN A 170 -21.10 -1.62 7.51
C ASN A 170 -19.70 -1.73 6.86
N ALA A 171 -19.50 -1.24 5.64
CA ALA A 171 -18.19 -1.15 4.96
C ALA A 171 -17.04 -0.70 5.88
N ASN A 172 -17.24 0.39 6.64
CA ASN A 172 -16.24 0.90 7.60
C ASN A 172 -15.90 -0.11 8.71
N GLN A 173 -16.86 -0.92 9.17
CA GLN A 173 -16.59 -1.93 10.20
C GLN A 173 -15.81 -3.10 9.60
N VAL A 174 -16.14 -3.52 8.38
CA VAL A 174 -15.40 -4.56 7.65
C VAL A 174 -13.94 -4.14 7.45
N ALA A 175 -13.71 -2.89 7.06
CA ALA A 175 -12.36 -2.34 6.90
C ALA A 175 -11.58 -2.30 8.23
N VAL A 176 -12.22 -1.88 9.34
CA VAL A 176 -11.62 -1.94 10.68
C VAL A 176 -11.26 -3.36 11.09
N ASP A 177 -12.14 -4.32 10.85
CA ASP A 177 -11.87 -5.73 11.17
C ASP A 177 -10.71 -6.27 10.32
N PHE A 178 -10.64 -5.91 9.04
CA PHE A 178 -9.52 -6.23 8.16
C PHE A 178 -8.18 -5.67 8.66
N LEU A 179 -8.14 -4.42 9.14
CA LEU A 179 -6.93 -3.84 9.74
C LEU A 179 -6.54 -4.52 11.06
N LYS A 180 -7.52 -4.89 11.89
CA LYS A 180 -7.28 -5.66 13.12
C LYS A 180 -6.68 -7.03 12.81
N ASP A 181 -7.12 -7.68 11.74
CA ASP A 181 -6.54 -8.92 11.24
C ASP A 181 -5.09 -8.71 10.81
N GLY A 182 -4.83 -7.63 10.07
CA GLY A 182 -3.47 -7.21 9.70
C GLY A 182 -2.56 -6.99 10.91
N LEU A 183 -3.05 -6.34 11.97
CA LEU A 183 -2.28 -6.13 13.22
C LEU A 183 -2.02 -7.43 13.98
N ARG A 184 -2.90 -8.44 13.91
CA ARG A 184 -2.62 -9.75 14.50
C ARG A 184 -1.46 -10.45 13.79
N GLN A 185 -1.30 -10.24 12.49
CA GLN A 185 -0.19 -10.75 11.70
C GLN A 185 1.07 -9.87 11.81
N ASN A 186 0.90 -8.59 12.10
CA ASN A 186 1.97 -7.57 12.14
C ASN A 186 1.91 -6.76 13.46
N PRO A 187 2.15 -7.42 14.61
CA PRO A 187 2.02 -6.77 15.91
C PRO A 187 2.97 -5.58 16.01
N GLY A 188 2.44 -4.44 16.49
CA GLY A 188 3.22 -3.21 16.69
C GLY A 188 3.55 -2.43 15.41
N ASN A 189 3.07 -2.86 14.23
CA ASN A 189 3.26 -2.10 13.00
C ASN A 189 2.66 -0.70 13.12
N VAL A 190 3.48 0.33 12.88
CA VAL A 190 3.10 1.73 13.07
C VAL A 190 1.97 2.11 12.12
N LEU A 191 2.16 1.91 10.81
CA LEU A 191 1.22 2.36 9.79
C LEU A 191 -0.17 1.70 9.94
N LEU A 192 -0.22 0.41 10.26
CA LEU A 192 -1.50 -0.28 10.50
C LEU A 192 -2.24 0.28 11.71
N ASN A 193 -1.53 0.61 12.79
CA ASN A 193 -2.14 1.23 13.97
C ASN A 193 -2.64 2.65 13.66
N LEU A 194 -1.88 3.43 12.88
CA LEU A 194 -2.27 4.78 12.50
C LEU A 194 -3.51 4.77 11.60
N GLU A 195 -3.55 3.88 10.60
CA GLU A 195 -4.71 3.72 9.71
C GLU A 195 -5.95 3.23 10.47
N LEU A 196 -5.80 2.21 11.33
CA LEU A 196 -6.88 1.72 12.19
C LEU A 196 -7.44 2.84 13.06
N GLY A 197 -6.54 3.60 13.68
CA GLY A 197 -6.87 4.75 14.51
C GLY A 197 -7.64 5.84 13.74
N GLY A 198 -7.13 6.24 12.58
CA GLY A 198 -7.77 7.21 11.69
C GLY A 198 -9.17 6.77 11.27
N MET A 199 -9.35 5.49 10.91
CA MET A 199 -10.65 4.95 10.52
C MET A 199 -11.65 4.91 11.70
N LEU A 200 -11.21 4.49 12.88
CA LEU A 200 -12.04 4.49 14.09
C LEU A 200 -12.51 5.90 14.46
N VAL A 201 -11.64 6.91 14.36
CA VAL A 201 -11.96 8.31 14.68
C VAL A 201 -12.81 8.95 13.58
N GLY A 202 -12.34 8.89 12.33
CA GLY A 202 -12.91 9.62 11.21
C GLY A 202 -14.19 9.01 10.65
N LYS A 203 -14.29 7.68 10.59
CA LYS A 203 -15.43 6.99 9.96
C LYS A 203 -16.44 6.45 10.98
N LEU A 204 -15.96 5.90 12.10
CA LEU A 204 -16.84 5.27 13.10
C LEU A 204 -17.09 6.11 14.35
N ARG A 205 -16.37 7.23 14.54
CA ARG A 205 -16.47 8.12 15.72
C ARG A 205 -16.27 7.37 17.04
N ARG A 206 -15.46 6.30 17.04
CA ARG A 206 -15.10 5.47 18.20
C ARG A 206 -13.80 5.99 18.82
N PHE A 207 -13.89 7.11 19.52
CA PHE A 207 -12.70 7.87 19.92
C PHE A 207 -11.76 7.13 20.87
N ASP A 208 -12.26 6.45 21.91
CA ASP A 208 -11.38 5.77 22.87
C ASP A 208 -10.56 4.64 22.24
N GLU A 209 -11.18 3.88 21.32
CA GLU A 209 -10.49 2.85 20.55
C GLU A 209 -9.51 3.46 19.56
N GLY A 210 -9.92 4.55 18.89
CA GLY A 210 -9.04 5.29 17.98
C GLY A 210 -7.81 5.86 18.69
N ILE A 211 -7.98 6.48 19.86
CA ILE A 211 -6.90 6.97 20.72
C ILE A 211 -5.94 5.83 21.05
N SER A 212 -6.49 4.69 21.48
CA SER A 212 -5.68 3.52 21.85
C SER A 212 -4.81 3.03 20.69
N ALA A 213 -5.38 2.88 19.49
CA ALA A 213 -4.66 2.46 18.29
C ALA A 213 -3.61 3.49 17.85
N LEU A 214 -3.97 4.78 17.80
CA LEU A 214 -3.06 5.87 17.42
C LEU A 214 -1.88 5.96 18.38
N GLN A 215 -2.12 5.89 19.68
CA GLN A 215 -1.06 5.87 20.68
C GLN A 215 -0.14 4.67 20.49
N GLU A 216 -0.68 3.48 20.22
CA GLU A 216 0.13 2.29 20.00
C GLU A 216 1.03 2.42 18.75
N GLY A 217 0.51 2.99 17.66
CA GLY A 217 1.32 3.30 16.48
C GLY A 217 2.43 4.30 16.80
N LEU A 218 2.09 5.42 17.45
CA LEU A 218 3.05 6.50 17.73
C LEU A 218 4.14 6.10 18.73
N LYS A 219 3.92 5.13 19.62
CA LYS A 219 4.95 4.61 20.55
C LYS A 219 6.16 4.02 19.84
N ASN A 220 5.94 3.41 18.67
CA ASN A 220 6.98 2.66 17.95
C ASN A 220 7.68 3.49 16.87
N VAL A 221 7.26 4.75 16.66
CA VAL A 221 7.88 5.66 15.69
C VAL A 221 9.33 5.94 16.05
N GLN A 222 10.25 5.72 15.11
CA GLN A 222 11.64 6.14 15.24
C GLN A 222 11.88 7.43 14.44
N PRO A 223 12.59 8.42 14.99
CA PRO A 223 12.86 9.68 14.28
C PRO A 223 13.53 9.51 12.92
N ARG A 224 14.36 8.47 12.75
CA ARG A 224 15.05 8.19 11.49
C ARG A 224 14.10 7.79 10.35
N ASP A 225 12.95 7.20 10.70
CA ASP A 225 11.98 6.70 9.73
C ASP A 225 11.11 7.86 9.19
N LEU A 226 11.08 9.01 9.89
CA LEU A 226 10.36 10.22 9.45
C LEU A 226 10.98 10.90 8.22
N ALA A 227 12.20 10.48 7.82
CA ALA A 227 12.82 10.95 6.59
C ALA A 227 12.20 10.33 5.34
N ASP A 228 11.51 9.20 5.48
CA ASP A 228 10.66 8.64 4.43
C ASP A 228 9.37 9.47 4.33
N GLU A 229 9.06 9.96 3.13
CA GLU A 229 7.98 10.93 2.92
C GLU A 229 6.59 10.33 3.21
N GLU A 230 6.34 9.10 2.76
CA GLU A 230 5.07 8.40 2.96
C GLU A 230 4.87 8.09 4.44
N TYR A 231 5.88 7.50 5.09
CA TYR A 231 5.85 7.20 6.51
C TYR A 231 5.73 8.46 7.37
N GLY A 232 6.50 9.50 7.06
CA GLY A 232 6.46 10.79 7.75
C GLY A 232 5.08 11.45 7.67
N SER A 233 4.48 11.47 6.47
CA SER A 233 3.11 11.99 6.28
C SER A 233 2.08 11.18 7.05
N ALA A 234 2.19 9.84 7.07
CA ALA A 234 1.27 9.00 7.84
C ALA A 234 1.36 9.27 9.35
N VAL A 235 2.57 9.47 9.88
CA VAL A 235 2.79 9.84 11.29
C VAL A 235 2.22 11.23 11.59
N GLU A 236 2.46 12.21 10.72
CA GLU A 236 1.90 13.57 10.83
C GLU A 236 0.36 13.52 10.90
N ASP A 237 -0.29 12.79 10.00
CA ASP A 237 -1.74 12.61 9.99
C ASP A 237 -2.24 11.83 11.21
N GLY A 238 -1.51 10.81 11.66
CA GLY A 238 -1.80 10.08 12.89
C GLY A 238 -1.83 10.98 14.13
N ILE A 239 -0.88 11.93 14.23
CA ILE A 239 -0.86 12.91 15.32
C ILE A 239 -2.06 13.85 15.24
N ARG A 240 -2.41 14.33 14.05
CA ARG A 240 -3.60 15.18 13.84
C ARG A 240 -4.88 14.45 14.24
N TRP A 241 -5.02 13.19 13.85
CA TRP A 241 -6.15 12.35 14.26
C TRP A 241 -6.20 12.13 15.77
N LEU A 242 -5.04 11.95 16.42
CA LEU A 242 -4.98 11.75 17.87
C LEU A 242 -5.39 13.01 18.63
N ALA A 243 -4.87 14.17 18.21
CA ALA A 243 -5.27 15.45 18.78
C ALA A 243 -6.78 15.68 18.60
N LEU A 244 -7.31 15.42 17.41
CA LEU A 244 -8.75 15.50 17.15
C LEU A 244 -9.54 14.56 18.07
N ALA A 245 -9.11 13.32 18.24
CA ALA A 245 -9.80 12.35 19.08
C ALA A 245 -9.83 12.78 20.55
N TYR A 246 -8.74 13.35 21.08
CA TYR A 246 -8.71 13.94 22.42
C TYR A 246 -9.67 15.12 22.56
N ARG A 247 -9.71 16.01 21.57
CA ARG A 247 -10.64 17.14 21.55
C ARG A 247 -12.09 16.68 21.66
N GLU A 248 -12.49 15.75 20.79
CA GLU A 248 -13.86 15.24 20.72
C GLU A 248 -14.24 14.43 21.96
N SER A 249 -13.25 13.91 22.70
CA SER A 249 -13.44 13.18 23.96
C SER A 249 -13.38 14.08 25.20
N GLY A 250 -13.26 15.41 25.05
CA GLY A 250 -13.18 16.35 26.17
C GLY A 250 -11.89 16.26 26.98
N ARG A 251 -10.76 15.93 26.33
CA ARG A 251 -9.43 15.74 26.93
C ARG A 251 -8.42 16.81 26.47
N PRO A 252 -8.63 18.09 26.83
CA PRO A 252 -7.87 19.22 26.26
C PRO A 252 -6.40 19.25 26.70
N SER A 253 -6.07 18.68 27.87
CA SER A 253 -4.69 18.59 28.34
C SER A 253 -3.87 17.65 27.46
N GLU A 254 -4.43 16.48 27.13
CA GLU A 254 -3.81 15.50 26.25
C GLU A 254 -3.79 15.96 24.79
N GLU A 255 -4.82 16.66 24.32
CA GLU A 255 -4.82 17.33 23.02
C GLU A 255 -3.62 18.30 22.92
N ARG A 256 -3.49 19.22 23.89
CA ARG A 256 -2.38 20.18 23.92
C ARG A 256 -1.02 19.47 23.92
N GLN A 257 -0.83 18.48 24.79
CA GLN A 257 0.41 17.72 24.87
C GLN A 257 0.76 17.04 23.54
N THR A 258 -0.25 16.47 22.86
CA THR A 258 -0.10 15.80 21.57
C THR A 258 0.33 16.79 20.48
N LEU A 259 -0.32 17.96 20.42
CA LEU A 259 -0.01 19.01 19.46
C LEU A 259 1.41 19.57 19.66
N GLU A 260 1.79 19.86 20.91
CA GLU A 260 3.14 20.33 21.25
C GLU A 260 4.22 19.30 20.92
N ALA A 261 3.96 18.01 21.18
CA ALA A 261 4.86 16.93 20.81
C ALA A 261 4.96 16.79 19.29
N GLY A 262 3.84 16.85 18.58
CA GLY A 262 3.80 16.78 17.12
C GLY A 262 4.59 17.89 16.43
N LEU A 263 4.47 19.13 16.92
CA LEU A 263 5.25 20.27 16.39
C LEU A 263 6.76 20.15 16.63
N LYS A 264 7.22 19.31 17.56
CA LYS A 264 8.66 19.00 17.69
C LYS A 264 9.16 18.12 16.55
N TRP A 265 8.32 17.24 16.02
CA TRP A 265 8.64 16.38 14.87
C TRP A 265 8.38 17.10 13.54
N PHE A 266 7.30 17.89 13.48
CA PHE A 266 6.82 18.58 12.29
C PHE A 266 6.63 20.08 12.55
N PRO A 267 7.72 20.86 12.71
CA PRO A 267 7.65 22.28 13.09
C PRO A 267 6.95 23.18 12.06
N GLY A 268 6.84 22.73 10.80
CA GLY A 268 6.15 23.44 9.72
C GLY A 268 4.66 23.13 9.58
N ASP A 269 4.09 22.25 10.42
CA ASP A 269 2.71 21.82 10.28
C ASP A 269 1.71 22.93 10.68
N LYS A 270 1.03 23.49 9.67
CA LYS A 270 0.03 24.55 9.84
C LYS A 270 -1.25 24.08 10.52
N VAL A 271 -1.60 22.80 10.41
CA VAL A 271 -2.79 22.23 11.03
C VAL A 271 -2.56 22.07 12.53
N LEU A 272 -1.43 21.49 12.94
CA LEU A 272 -1.10 21.30 14.34
C LEU A 272 -0.95 22.64 15.08
N SER A 273 -0.22 23.59 14.48
CA SER A 273 -0.10 24.94 15.05
C SER A 273 -1.44 25.67 15.14
N GLY A 274 -2.27 25.61 14.10
CA GLY A 274 -3.60 26.21 14.11
C GLY A 274 -4.58 25.57 15.11
N MET A 275 -4.43 24.28 15.43
CA MET A 275 -5.20 23.62 16.51
C MET A 275 -4.72 24.09 17.89
N LEU A 276 -3.40 24.19 18.08
CA LEU A 276 -2.81 24.60 19.36
C LEU A 276 -3.19 26.03 19.72
N ASP A 277 -3.16 26.95 18.76
CA ASP A 277 -3.57 28.34 18.94
C ASP A 277 -5.03 28.50 19.37
N LYS A 278 -5.91 27.58 18.95
CA LYS A 278 -7.32 27.58 19.33
C LYS A 278 -7.53 27.15 20.78
N LEU A 279 -6.66 26.32 21.35
CA LEU A 279 -6.70 25.91 22.75
C LEU A 279 -6.19 26.98 23.73
N ALA A 280 -5.55 28.03 23.22
CA ALA A 280 -5.03 29.13 24.03
C ALA A 280 -6.05 30.28 24.19
N LYS A 281 -7.14 30.27 23.41
CA LYS A 281 -8.22 31.25 23.43
C LYS A 281 -9.39 30.75 24.28
#